data_AF-A0A2G5ZGT1-F1
#
_entry.id   AF-A0A2G5ZGT1-F1
#
_cell.length_a   1.000
_cell.length_b   1.000
_cell.length_c   1.000
_cell.angle_alpha   90.00
_cell.angle_beta   90.00
_cell.angle_gamma   90.00
#
_symmetry.space_group_name_H-M   'P 1'
#
loop_
_entity.id
_entity.type
_entity.pdbx_description
1 polymer ?
#
loop_
_entity_poly.entity_id
_entity_poly.type
_entity_poly.pdbx_seq_one_letter_code
_entity_poly.pdbx_strand_id
1 'polypeptide(L)' 'MKGVQVVHNCKLEIERVREQLIQVAEEYGMNAEGTIELSRKLDVLINEFNEKNEIKLP' A
#
# COMPACT_ATOMS: atom_id res chain seq x y z
N MET A 1 17.56 -4.95 16.66
CA MET A 1 17.20 -5.25 15.25
C MET A 1 15.67 -5.28 15.03
N LYS A 2 14.89 -4.30 15.53
CA LYS A 2 13.42 -4.28 15.37
C LYS A 2 12.92 -3.37 14.23
N GLY A 3 13.65 -2.31 13.88
CA GLY A 3 13.21 -1.34 12.85
C GLY A 3 13.23 -1.85 11.42
N VAL A 4 14.07 -2.85 11.08
CA VAL A 4 14.18 -3.37 9.70
C VAL A 4 13.01 -4.30 9.34
N GLN A 5 12.50 -5.07 10.30
CA GLN A 5 11.40 -6.02 10.07
C GLN A 5 10.06 -5.31 9.82
N VAL A 6 9.78 -4.19 10.51
CA VAL A 6 8.52 -3.44 10.35
C VAL A 6 8.44 -2.79 8.97
N VAL A 7 9.54 -2.20 8.48
CA VAL A 7 9.62 -1.58 7.15
C VAL A 7 9.44 -2.62 6.05
N HIS A 8 10.01 -3.81 6.22
CA HIS A 8 9.88 -4.90 5.25
C HIS A 8 8.44 -5.43 5.17
N ASN A 9 7.74 -5.49 6.31
CA ASN A 9 6.34 -5.93 6.35
C ASN A 9 5.40 -4.92 5.67
N CYS A 10 5.55 -3.62 5.94
CA CYS A 10 4.75 -2.59 5.28
C CYS A 10 4.96 -2.59 3.75
N LYS A 11 6.20 -2.78 3.28
CA LYS A 11 6.48 -2.86 1.84
C LYS A 11 5.80 -4.08 1.18
N LEU A 12 5.80 -5.23 1.86
CA LEU A 12 5.10 -6.42 1.38
C LEU A 12 3.58 -6.23 1.33
N GLU A 13 3.00 -5.53 2.30
CA GLU A 13 1.56 -5.23 2.30
C GLU A 13 1.17 -4.25 1.18
N ILE A 14 2.01 -3.25 0.90
CA ILE A 14 1.82 -2.33 -0.24
C ILE A 14 1.78 -3.11 -1.56
N GLU A 15 2.75 -4.00 -1.80
CA GLU A 15 2.80 -4.78 -3.04
C GLU A 15 1.60 -5.73 -3.16
N ARG A 16 1.18 -6.38 -2.07
CA ARG A 16 -0.01 -7.24 -2.08
C ARG A 16 -1.29 -6.47 -2.41
N VAL A 17 -1.48 -5.29 -1.83
CA VAL A 17 -2.66 -4.45 -2.11
C VAL A 17 -2.60 -3.91 -3.54
N ARG A 18 -1.41 -3.60 -4.04
CA ARG A 18 -1.20 -3.19 -5.44
C ARG A 18 -1.56 -4.29 -6.43
N GLU A 19 -1.14 -5.53 -6.19
CA GLU A 19 -1.52 -6.67 -7.04
C GLU A 19 -3.05 -6.89 -7.03
N GLN A 20 -3.69 -6.80 -5.86
CA GLN A 20 -5.15 -6.91 -5.75
C GLN A 20 -5.87 -5.78 -6.48
N LEU A 21 -5.38 -4.54 -6.39
CA LEU A 21 -5.93 -3.41 -7.12
C LEU A 21 -5.90 -3.67 -8.63
N ILE A 22 -4.75 -4.12 -9.15
CA ILE A 22 -4.60 -4.41 -10.58
C ILE A 22 -5.59 -5.49 -11.01
N GLN A 23 -5.67 -6.60 -10.28
CA GLN A 23 -6.60 -7.70 -10.61
C GLN A 23 -8.05 -7.23 -10.61
N VAL A 24 -8.48 -6.49 -9.59
CA VAL A 24 -9.87 -5.99 -9.50
C VAL A 24 -10.15 -4.92 -10.55
N ALA A 25 -9.16 -4.07 -10.89
CA ALA A 25 -9.30 -3.09 -11.95
C ALA A 25 -9.39 -3.74 -13.34
N GLU A 26 -8.66 -4.84 -13.57
CA GLU A 26 -8.73 -5.62 -14.81
C GLU A 26 -10.06 -6.35 -14.96
N GLU A 27 -10.62 -6.88 -13.85
CA GLU A 27 -11.85 -7.67 -13.86
C GLU A 27 -13.12 -6.79 -13.86
N TYR A 28 -13.14 -5.72 -13.05
CA TYR A 28 -14.33 -4.91 -12.79
C TYR A 28 -14.21 -3.45 -13.26
N GLY A 29 -13.02 -3.02 -13.66
CA GLY A 29 -12.73 -1.65 -14.10
C GLY A 29 -12.30 -0.70 -12.98
N MET A 30 -11.71 0.43 -13.38
CA MET A 30 -11.15 1.43 -12.45
C MET A 30 -12.20 2.13 -11.57
N ASN A 31 -13.45 2.15 -12.01
CA ASN A 31 -14.55 2.81 -11.28
C ASN A 31 -15.37 1.84 -10.41
N ALA A 32 -15.00 0.55 -10.40
CA ALA A 32 -15.64 -0.39 -9.50
C ALA A 32 -15.35 0.01 -8.04
N GLU A 33 -16.34 -0.15 -7.17
CA GLU A 33 -16.22 0.16 -5.76
C GLU A 33 -15.01 -0.54 -5.12
N GLY A 34 -14.79 -1.82 -5.45
CA GLY A 34 -13.63 -2.58 -5.00
C GLY A 34 -12.29 -1.98 -5.44
N THR A 35 -12.19 -1.45 -6.66
CA THR A 35 -10.98 -0.78 -7.15
C THR A 35 -10.75 0.53 -6.42
N ILE A 36 -11.81 1.30 -6.15
CA ILE A 36 -11.73 2.58 -5.42
C ILE A 36 -11.31 2.34 -3.96
N GLU A 37 -11.87 1.32 -3.30
CA GLU A 37 -11.49 0.95 -1.94
C GLU A 37 -10.03 0.50 -1.85
N LEU A 38 -9.60 -0.36 -2.78
CA LEU A 38 -8.21 -0.81 -2.85
C LEU A 38 -7.25 0.35 -3.14
N SER A 39 -7.64 1.31 -3.98
CA SER A 39 -6.84 2.51 -4.24
C SER A 39 -6.65 3.34 -2.98
N ARG A 40 -7.73 3.61 -2.23
CA ARG A 40 -7.66 4.35 -0.97
C ARG A 40 -6.80 3.64 0.06
N LYS A 41 -6.93 2.31 0.16
CA LYS A 41 -6.13 1.49 1.08
C LYS A 41 -4.64 1.54 0.71
N LEU A 42 -4.32 1.50 -0.58
CA LEU A 42 -2.96 1.60 -1.07
C LEU A 42 -2.34 2.98 -0.72
N ASP A 43 -3.08 4.06 -0.94
CA ASP A 43 -2.65 5.42 -0.56
C ASP A 43 -2.35 5.54 0.94
N VAL A 44 -3.22 5.00 1.80
CA VAL A 44 -2.99 5.00 3.26
C VAL A 44 -1.71 4.24 3.61
N LEU A 45 -1.50 3.05 3.06
CA LEU A 45 -0.31 2.25 3.34
C LEU A 45 0.99 2.93 2.86
N ILE A 46 0.95 3.59 1.70
CA ILE A 46 2.09 4.37 1.19
C ILE A 46 2.38 5.55 2.11
N ASN A 47 1.35 6.28 2.56
CA ASN A 47 1.52 7.40 3.49
C ASN A 47 2.07 6.94 4.84
N GLU A 48 1.53 5.87 5.43
CA GLU A 48 2.08 5.30 6.67
C GLU A 48 3.53 4.83 6.51
N PHE A 49 3.88 4.26 5.36
CA PHE A 49 5.25 3.87 5.07
C PHE A 49 6.16 5.09 4.94
N ASN A 50 5.70 6.15 4.28
CA ASN A 50 6.45 7.39 4.13
C ASN A 50 6.63 8.08 5.48
N GLU A 51 5.59 8.23 6.29
CA GLU A 51 5.70 8.80 7.65
C GLU A 51 6.69 8.02 8.53
N LYS A 52 6.65 6.67 8.47
CA LYS A 52 7.61 5.82 9.19
C LYS A 52 9.05 5.95 8.67
N ASN A 53 9.25 6.37 7.43
CA ASN A 53 10.57 6.61 6.84
C ASN A 53 11.02 8.08 6.94
N GLU A 54 10.11 9.05 7.00
CA GLU A 54 10.40 10.48 7.17
C GLU A 54 10.90 10.82 8.58
N ILE A 55 10.69 9.94 9.58
CA ILE A 55 11.40 9.99 10.88
C ILE A 55 12.92 9.75 10.71
N LYS A 56 13.41 9.50 9.48
CA LYS A 56 14.83 9.43 9.11
C LYS A 56 15.23 10.42 8.03
N LEU A 57 14.79 11.67 8.11
CA LEU A 57 15.52 12.77 7.48
C LEU A 57 16.02 13.74 8.55
N PRO A 58 17.35 13.99 8.66
CA PRO A 58 17.89 15.03 9.52
C PRO A 58 17.48 16.44 9.07
#